data_AF-A0A925DDI7-F1
#
_entry.id   AF-A0A925DDI7-F1
#
_cell.length_a   1.000
_cell.length_b   1.000
_cell.length_c   1.000
_cell.angle_alpha   90.00
_cell.angle_beta   90.00
_cell.angle_gamma   90.00
#
_symmetry.space_group_name_H-M   'P 1'
#
loop_
_entity.id
_entity.type
_entity.pdbx_description
1 polymer ?
#
loop_
_entity_poly.entity_id
_entity_poly.type
_entity_poly.pdbx_seq_one_letter_code
_entity_poly.pdbx_strand_id
1 'polypeptide(L)'
;SPEYMRDLARHHVGGHLKVAPEHTDPDVLMKMRKPSNDDFEKFAEVFDRESKKAGKKQYIVPYYIASHPASGLDAMINLAVFLKQSGYRPDQVQDFIPAPFDVATAMYYTGIDPFTKKPVYIARQLRDRKLQRALLQFFKPENYFEVREALQQAKRTDLIGDGCDSLIPSRPPKEALLRRRQDAKDRFPGNYVHTIPGTGAGAKPNIDRKKANQKESRRQPGKGYRPGR
;
A
#
# COMPACT_ATOMS: atom_id res chain seq x y z
N SER A 1 9.26 11.26 31.33
CA SER A 1 9.32 12.25 32.43
C SER A 1 9.00 13.64 31.87
N PRO A 2 8.19 14.46 32.57
CA PRO A 2 7.89 15.84 32.14
C PRO A 2 9.14 16.72 31.96
N GLU A 3 10.16 16.52 32.80
CA GLU A 3 11.43 17.25 32.71
C GLU A 3 12.18 16.92 31.42
N TYR A 4 12.26 15.63 31.08
CA TYR A 4 12.87 15.18 29.83
C TYR A 4 12.19 15.78 28.60
N MET A 5 10.85 15.82 28.54
CA MET A 5 10.13 16.38 27.39
C MET A 5 10.39 17.88 27.21
N ARG A 6 10.45 18.61 28.33
CA ARG A 6 10.77 20.04 28.34
C ARG A 6 12.19 20.29 27.84
N ASP A 7 13.16 19.50 28.30
CA ASP A 7 14.56 19.62 27.88
C ASP A 7 14.71 19.26 26.39
N LEU A 8 14.09 18.16 25.96
CA LEU A 8 14.06 17.71 24.56
C LEU A 8 13.56 18.82 23.63
N ALA A 9 12.40 19.42 23.93
CA ALA A 9 11.82 20.48 23.11
C ALA A 9 12.68 21.76 23.11
N ARG A 10 13.23 22.16 24.28
CA ARG A 10 13.99 23.40 24.40
C ARG A 10 15.40 23.34 23.82
N HIS A 11 16.09 22.21 23.93
CA HIS A 11 17.52 22.18 23.64
C HIS A 11 17.89 21.21 22.52
N HIS A 12 17.15 20.11 22.33
CA HIS A 12 17.62 19.00 21.49
C HIS A 12 16.86 18.83 20.17
N VAL A 13 15.77 19.56 19.96
CA VAL A 13 15.05 19.56 18.69
C VAL A 13 15.13 20.94 18.01
N GLY A 14 15.69 20.97 16.81
CA GLY A 14 15.75 22.18 15.98
C GLY A 14 14.49 22.45 15.17
N GLY A 15 13.78 21.38 14.77
CA GLY A 15 12.57 21.47 13.97
C GLY A 15 11.84 20.12 13.90
N HIS A 16 12.44 19.13 13.24
CA HIS A 16 11.81 17.82 13.11
C HIS A 16 12.34 16.83 14.14
N LEU A 17 11.45 16.20 14.89
CA LEU A 17 11.76 15.08 15.75
C LEU A 17 11.31 13.78 15.08
N LYS A 18 12.28 12.94 14.74
CA LYS A 18 12.04 11.62 14.15
C LYS A 18 11.69 10.63 15.27
N VAL A 19 10.50 10.04 15.19
CA VAL A 19 10.03 9.07 16.19
C VAL A 19 9.52 7.85 15.45
N ALA A 20 9.82 6.64 15.94
CA ALA A 20 9.38 5.42 15.32
C ALA A 20 8.33 4.73 16.22
N PRO A 21 7.03 5.04 16.03
CA PRO A 21 5.95 4.22 16.59
C PRO A 21 5.90 2.84 15.93
N GLU A 22 6.42 2.72 14.70
CA GLU A 22 6.53 1.51 13.87
C GLU A 22 5.20 0.92 13.38
N HIS A 23 4.20 0.80 14.25
CA HIS A 23 2.87 0.27 13.95
C HIS A 23 1.83 0.83 14.93
N THR A 24 0.54 0.61 14.66
CA THR A 24 -0.57 0.95 15.58
C THR A 24 -1.24 -0.28 16.19
N ASP A 25 -0.85 -1.49 15.76
CA ASP A 25 -1.54 -2.72 16.13
C ASP A 25 -0.88 -3.31 17.40
N PRO A 26 -1.63 -3.55 18.48
CA PRO A 26 -1.05 -4.02 19.73
C PRO A 26 -0.30 -5.35 19.63
N ASP A 27 -0.78 -6.30 18.82
CA ASP A 27 -0.10 -7.59 18.67
C ASP A 27 1.21 -7.41 17.90
N VAL A 28 1.19 -6.64 16.81
CA VAL A 28 2.42 -6.31 16.07
C VAL A 28 3.42 -5.59 16.96
N LEU A 29 2.98 -4.55 17.69
CA LEU A 29 3.83 -3.77 18.61
C LEU A 29 4.43 -4.65 19.72
N MET A 30 3.65 -5.57 20.28
CA MET A 30 4.14 -6.55 21.25
C MET A 30 5.25 -7.42 20.66
N LYS A 31 5.13 -7.89 19.40
CA LYS A 31 6.21 -8.62 18.72
C LYS A 31 7.43 -7.75 18.41
N MET A 32 7.22 -6.45 18.16
CA MET A 32 8.30 -5.46 18.03
C MET A 32 8.92 -5.08 19.38
N ARG A 33 8.35 -5.54 20.50
CA ARG A 33 8.71 -5.15 21.87
C ARG A 33 8.63 -3.63 22.08
N LYS A 34 7.64 -3.03 21.44
CA LYS A 34 7.31 -1.61 21.55
C LYS A 34 6.12 -1.42 22.48
N PRO A 35 6.01 -0.26 23.14
CA PRO A 35 4.80 0.12 23.85
C PRO A 35 3.61 0.24 22.89
N SER A 36 2.40 0.37 23.45
CA SER A 36 1.17 0.59 22.68
C SER A 36 1.18 1.94 21.96
N ASN A 37 0.35 2.06 20.92
CA ASN A 37 0.21 3.31 20.16
C ASN A 37 -0.24 4.50 21.03
N ASP A 38 -1.03 4.27 22.07
CA ASP A 38 -1.48 5.30 23.03
C ASP A 38 -0.30 6.06 23.66
N ASP A 39 0.86 5.41 23.81
CA ASP A 39 2.05 6.05 24.36
C ASP A 39 2.69 7.01 23.34
N PHE A 40 2.58 6.71 22.05
CA PHE A 40 3.01 7.61 20.98
C PHE A 40 2.10 8.84 20.87
N GLU A 41 0.77 8.67 20.96
CA GLU A 41 -0.17 9.79 20.93
C GLU A 41 0.06 10.75 22.11
N LYS A 42 0.16 10.21 23.33
CA LYS A 42 0.49 11.01 24.52
C LYS A 42 1.84 11.69 24.39
N PHE A 43 2.84 11.00 23.85
CA PHE A 43 4.14 11.59 23.58
C PHE A 43 4.02 12.77 22.62
N ALA A 44 3.26 12.61 21.53
CA ALA A 44 3.08 13.64 20.52
C ALA A 44 2.37 14.88 21.06
N GLU A 45 1.31 14.70 21.85
CA GLU A 45 0.61 15.79 22.53
C GLU A 45 1.49 16.55 23.50
N VAL A 46 2.26 15.83 24.33
CA VAL A 46 3.16 16.45 25.30
C VAL A 46 4.30 17.19 24.59
N PHE A 47 4.85 16.62 23.52
CA PHE A 47 5.89 17.25 22.72
C PHE A 47 5.38 18.55 22.09
N ASP A 48 4.25 18.53 21.39
CA ASP A 48 3.63 19.72 20.77
C ASP A 48 3.39 20.83 21.80
N ARG A 49 2.88 20.47 22.99
CA ARG A 49 2.68 21.42 24.08
C ARG A 49 3.98 22.06 24.57
N GLU A 50 5.05 21.27 24.75
CA GLU A 50 6.34 21.81 25.20
C GLU A 50 7.05 22.60 24.09
N SER A 51 6.90 22.21 22.82
CA SER A 51 7.37 22.97 21.65
C SER A 51 6.75 24.36 21.59
N LYS A 52 5.42 24.45 21.79
CA LYS A 52 4.68 25.72 21.87
C LYS A 52 5.18 26.59 23.03
N LYS A 53 5.40 26.01 24.21
CA LYS A 53 5.97 26.74 25.37
C LYS A 53 7.40 27.22 25.14
N ALA A 54 8.19 26.48 24.36
CA ALA A 54 9.53 26.88 23.96
C ALA A 54 9.55 27.94 22.84
N GLY A 55 8.38 28.31 22.29
CA GLY A 55 8.27 29.27 21.19
C GLY A 55 8.83 28.75 19.86
N LYS A 56 8.95 27.42 19.70
CA LYS A 56 9.54 26.79 18.51
C LYS A 56 8.47 26.14 17.64
N LYS A 57 8.67 26.22 16.33
CA LYS A 57 7.90 25.45 15.35
C LYS A 57 8.58 24.09 15.14
N GLN A 58 8.13 23.09 15.88
CA GLN A 58 8.66 21.73 15.82
C GLN A 58 7.57 20.75 15.39
N TYR A 59 7.97 19.67 14.72
CA TYR A 59 7.08 18.67 14.16
C TYR A 59 7.61 17.27 14.39
N ILE A 60 6.71 16.33 14.66
CA ILE A 60 7.07 14.91 14.75
C ILE A 60 6.98 14.30 13.37
N VAL A 61 8.00 13.53 12.99
CA VAL A 61 8.03 12.74 11.78
C VAL A 61 7.98 11.27 12.18
N PRO A 62 6.79 10.63 12.14
CA PRO A 62 6.64 9.24 12.52
C PRO A 62 7.16 8.29 11.42
N TYR A 63 7.76 7.18 11.82
CA TYR A 63 8.16 6.08 10.94
C TYR A 63 7.30 4.84 11.18
N TYR A 64 6.81 4.25 10.09
CA TYR A 64 6.01 3.03 10.09
C TYR A 64 6.63 1.98 9.18
N ILE A 65 6.55 0.73 9.60
CA ILE A 65 7.11 -0.42 8.88
C ILE A 65 5.99 -1.33 8.40
N ALA A 66 6.07 -1.74 7.13
CA ALA A 66 5.21 -2.79 6.56
C ALA A 66 5.88 -4.16 6.64
N SER A 67 5.11 -5.24 6.51
CA SER A 67 5.61 -6.61 6.37
C SER A 67 6.33 -7.19 7.61
N HIS A 68 6.20 -6.56 8.77
CA HIS A 68 6.74 -7.10 10.03
C HIS A 68 6.03 -8.41 10.42
N PRO A 69 6.70 -9.37 11.11
CA PRO A 69 6.01 -10.51 11.73
C PRO A 69 4.77 -10.07 12.53
N ALA A 70 3.69 -10.86 12.43
CA ALA A 70 2.34 -10.57 12.94
C ALA A 70 1.58 -9.44 12.21
N SER A 71 2.23 -8.65 11.34
CA SER A 71 1.55 -7.62 10.55
C SER A 71 0.71 -8.28 9.45
N GLY A 72 -0.54 -8.59 9.77
CA GLY A 72 -1.55 -9.09 8.84
C GLY A 72 -2.16 -7.97 8.01
N LEU A 73 -3.05 -8.34 7.08
CA LEU A 73 -3.73 -7.36 6.23
C LEU A 73 -4.64 -6.43 7.03
N ASP A 74 -5.36 -6.96 8.03
CA ASP A 74 -6.23 -6.17 8.91
C ASP A 74 -5.44 -5.15 9.74
N ALA A 75 -4.29 -5.55 10.29
CA ALA A 75 -3.40 -4.67 11.04
C ALA A 75 -2.93 -3.50 10.16
N MET A 76 -2.55 -3.78 8.91
CA MET A 76 -2.13 -2.75 7.96
C MET A 76 -3.27 -1.85 7.48
N ILE A 77 -4.49 -2.36 7.37
CA ILE A 77 -5.68 -1.55 7.06
C ILE A 77 -5.97 -0.60 8.23
N ASN A 78 -5.93 -1.09 9.47
CA ASN A 78 -6.13 -0.26 10.66
C ASN A 78 -5.07 0.84 10.74
N LEU A 79 -3.80 0.51 10.44
CA LEU A 79 -2.72 1.48 10.33
C LEU A 79 -2.99 2.51 9.23
N ALA A 80 -3.45 2.10 8.04
CA ALA A 80 -3.79 3.03 6.97
C ALA A 80 -4.94 3.98 7.34
N VAL A 81 -5.97 3.48 8.05
CA VAL A 81 -7.06 4.31 8.58
C VAL A 81 -6.55 5.31 9.60
N PHE A 82 -5.70 4.88 10.54
CA PHE A 82 -5.06 5.75 11.52
C PHE A 82 -4.24 6.86 10.85
N LEU A 83 -3.45 6.52 9.82
CA LEU A 83 -2.69 7.50 9.03
C LEU A 83 -3.59 8.52 8.35
N LYS A 84 -4.73 8.07 7.80
CA LYS A 84 -5.71 8.97 7.21
C LYS A 84 -6.31 9.92 8.25
N GLN A 85 -6.71 9.41 9.41
CA GLN A 85 -7.32 10.20 10.50
C GLN A 85 -6.35 11.23 11.09
N SER A 86 -5.07 10.85 11.28
CA SER A 86 -4.02 11.77 11.73
C SER A 86 -3.58 12.77 10.66
N GLY A 87 -4.01 12.60 9.41
CA GLY A 87 -3.61 13.43 8.27
C GLY A 87 -2.16 13.19 7.81
N TYR A 88 -1.48 12.17 8.35
CA TYR A 88 -0.09 11.88 7.99
C TYR A 88 -0.01 11.06 6.70
N ARG A 89 0.88 11.48 5.79
CA ARG A 89 1.09 10.86 4.49
C ARG A 89 2.57 10.51 4.31
N PRO A 90 3.00 9.28 4.64
CA PRO A 90 4.40 8.90 4.52
C PRO A 90 4.83 8.77 3.05
N ASP A 91 5.79 9.60 2.65
CA ASP A 91 6.37 9.52 1.31
C ASP A 91 7.31 8.32 1.14
N GLN A 92 8.01 7.97 2.20
CA GLN A 92 8.91 6.82 2.27
C GLN A 92 8.32 5.79 3.21
N VAL A 93 8.21 4.56 2.73
CA VAL A 93 7.73 3.41 3.50
C VAL A 93 8.77 2.32 3.43
N GLN A 94 9.11 1.77 4.58
CA GLN A 94 10.11 0.72 4.71
C GLN A 94 9.39 -0.61 4.94
N ASP A 95 9.78 -1.61 4.17
CA ASP A 95 9.41 -2.99 4.47
C ASP A 95 10.38 -3.57 5.49
N PHE A 96 9.88 -4.48 6.33
CA PHE A 96 10.70 -5.27 7.21
C PHE A 96 11.71 -6.10 6.41
N ILE A 97 12.99 -5.97 6.75
CA ILE A 97 14.09 -6.75 6.17
C ILE A 97 14.70 -7.57 7.30
N PRO A 98 14.69 -8.91 7.22
CA PRO A 98 15.27 -9.75 8.26
C PRO A 98 16.76 -9.46 8.43
N ALA A 99 17.16 -9.03 9.62
CA ALA A 99 18.54 -8.81 10.01
C ALA A 99 19.05 -9.93 10.96
N PRO A 100 20.33 -10.33 10.90
CA PRO A 100 20.88 -11.31 11.83
C PRO A 100 20.78 -10.82 13.29
N PHE A 101 20.69 -11.76 14.23
CA PHE A 101 20.55 -11.50 15.67
C PHE A 101 19.30 -10.72 16.10
N ASP A 102 18.28 -10.63 15.24
CA ASP A 102 16.99 -10.03 15.56
C ASP A 102 15.92 -11.11 15.89
N VAL A 103 15.12 -10.85 16.93
CA VAL A 103 13.97 -11.67 17.32
C VAL A 103 12.91 -11.68 16.21
N ALA A 104 12.69 -10.55 15.53
CA ALA A 104 11.74 -10.50 14.41
C ALA A 104 12.21 -11.39 13.25
N THR A 105 13.52 -11.48 13.01
CA THR A 105 14.10 -12.42 12.05
C THR A 105 13.90 -13.87 12.46
N ALA A 106 14.09 -14.19 13.74
CA ALA A 106 13.77 -15.53 14.24
C ALA A 106 12.29 -15.88 14.01
N MET A 107 11.37 -14.95 14.27
CA MET A 107 9.95 -15.12 13.97
C MET A 107 9.69 -15.27 12.46
N TYR A 108 10.35 -14.47 11.63
CA TYR A 108 10.22 -14.51 10.17
C TYR A 108 10.55 -15.89 9.58
N TYR A 109 11.65 -16.50 10.02
CA TYR A 109 12.09 -17.80 9.52
C TYR A 109 11.33 -18.96 10.15
N THR A 110 11.09 -18.93 11.45
CA THR A 110 10.44 -20.05 12.18
C THR A 110 8.92 -20.03 12.09
N GLY A 111 8.31 -18.87 11.87
CA GLY A 111 6.86 -18.68 11.96
C GLY A 111 6.30 -18.81 13.39
N ILE A 112 7.16 -18.74 14.40
CA ILE A 112 6.82 -18.93 15.82
C ILE A 112 7.40 -17.78 16.63
N ASP A 113 6.63 -17.25 17.58
CA ASP A 113 7.14 -16.34 18.58
C ASP A 113 8.01 -17.12 19.58
N PRO A 114 9.32 -16.82 19.70
CA PRO A 114 10.23 -17.59 20.55
C PRO A 114 9.89 -17.52 22.05
N PHE A 115 9.12 -16.52 22.51
CA PHE A 115 8.73 -16.35 23.92
C PHE A 115 7.45 -17.11 24.24
N THR A 116 6.42 -16.93 23.42
CA THR A 116 5.10 -17.53 23.68
C THR A 116 4.94 -18.92 23.07
N LYS A 117 5.85 -19.32 22.17
CA LYS A 117 5.80 -20.55 21.37
C LYS A 117 4.55 -20.67 20.49
N LYS A 118 3.84 -19.56 20.24
CA LYS A 118 2.65 -19.52 19.38
C LYS A 118 3.02 -19.23 17.93
N PRO A 119 2.25 -19.75 16.95
CA PRO A 119 2.41 -19.39 15.55
C PRO A 119 2.23 -17.88 15.32
N VAL A 120 2.98 -17.33 14.37
CA VAL A 120 2.95 -15.92 13.97
C VAL A 120 2.76 -15.83 12.47
N TYR A 121 1.85 -14.96 12.02
CA TYR A 121 1.67 -14.68 10.60
C TYR A 121 2.90 -13.96 10.02
N ILE A 122 3.42 -14.45 8.88
CA ILE A 122 4.56 -13.86 8.18
C ILE A 122 4.19 -13.56 6.73
N ALA A 123 4.29 -12.29 6.32
CA ALA A 123 4.15 -11.87 4.92
C ALA A 123 5.39 -12.27 4.09
N ARG A 124 5.44 -13.53 3.63
CA ARG A 124 6.57 -14.04 2.82
C ARG A 124 6.44 -13.71 1.34
N GLN A 125 5.23 -13.75 0.80
CA GLN A 125 5.02 -13.59 -0.63
C GLN A 125 5.20 -12.13 -1.03
N LEU A 126 5.83 -11.91 -2.18
CA LEU A 126 6.04 -10.57 -2.73
C LEU A 126 4.71 -9.81 -2.90
N ARG A 127 3.63 -10.52 -3.23
CA ARG A 127 2.28 -9.95 -3.36
C ARG A 127 1.79 -9.39 -2.03
N ASP A 128 1.83 -10.17 -0.95
CA ASP A 128 1.34 -9.74 0.37
C ASP A 128 2.12 -8.53 0.87
N ARG A 129 3.44 -8.56 0.73
CA ARG A 129 4.32 -7.44 1.08
C ARG A 129 3.98 -6.18 0.27
N LYS A 130 3.73 -6.33 -1.03
CA LYS A 130 3.32 -5.23 -1.91
C LYS A 130 1.98 -4.61 -1.46
N LEU A 131 0.99 -5.44 -1.10
CA LEU A 131 -0.30 -4.97 -0.62
C LEU A 131 -0.16 -4.15 0.68
N GLN A 132 0.63 -4.64 1.63
CA GLN A 132 0.89 -3.93 2.88
C GLN A 132 1.61 -2.61 2.65
N ARG A 133 2.64 -2.60 1.80
CA ARG A 133 3.36 -1.37 1.44
C ARG A 133 2.44 -0.35 0.76
N ALA A 134 1.55 -0.81 -0.12
CA ALA A 134 0.57 0.03 -0.80
C ALA A 134 -0.43 0.66 0.18
N LEU A 135 -0.85 -0.06 1.23
CA LEU A 135 -1.75 0.46 2.26
C LEU A 135 -1.18 1.67 3.01
N LEU A 136 0.12 1.69 3.32
CA LEU A 136 0.76 2.87 3.94
C LEU A 136 0.79 4.10 3.03
N GLN A 137 0.67 3.88 1.72
CA GLN A 137 0.69 4.91 0.69
C GLN A 137 -0.63 4.93 -0.08
N PHE A 138 -1.76 4.71 0.61
CA PHE A 138 -3.09 4.61 0.02
C PHE A 138 -3.51 5.84 -0.80
N PHE A 139 -2.96 7.01 -0.49
CA PHE A 139 -3.22 8.28 -1.18
C PHE A 139 -2.51 8.39 -2.53
N LYS A 140 -1.53 7.53 -2.82
CA LYS A 140 -0.81 7.54 -4.09
C LYS A 140 -1.64 6.83 -5.17
N PRO A 141 -1.99 7.50 -6.29
CA PRO A 141 -2.80 6.91 -7.36
C PRO A 141 -2.23 5.59 -7.90
N GLU A 142 -0.91 5.44 -7.95
CA GLU A 142 -0.25 4.22 -8.40
C GLU A 142 -0.54 2.99 -7.54
N ASN A 143 -0.90 3.18 -6.28
CA ASN A 143 -1.19 2.09 -5.34
C ASN A 143 -2.69 1.76 -5.27
N TYR A 144 -3.54 2.48 -6.01
CA TYR A 144 -4.98 2.38 -5.88
C TYR A 144 -5.50 0.95 -6.09
N PHE A 145 -4.96 0.22 -7.07
CA PHE A 145 -5.44 -1.13 -7.38
C PHE A 145 -5.01 -2.13 -6.32
N GLU A 146 -3.79 -2.03 -5.82
CA GLU A 146 -3.25 -2.83 -4.72
C GLU A 146 -4.02 -2.56 -3.42
N VAL A 147 -4.29 -1.30 -3.09
CA VAL A 147 -5.08 -0.95 -1.90
C VAL A 147 -6.51 -1.47 -2.03
N ARG A 148 -7.13 -1.30 -3.20
CA ARG A 148 -8.48 -1.84 -3.45
C ARG A 148 -8.52 -3.36 -3.32
N GLU A 149 -7.51 -4.05 -3.84
CA GLU A 149 -7.37 -5.49 -3.74
C GLU A 149 -7.21 -5.92 -2.28
N ALA A 150 -6.35 -5.25 -1.51
CA ALA A 150 -6.17 -5.49 -0.08
C ALA A 150 -7.49 -5.36 0.70
N LEU A 151 -8.23 -4.27 0.48
CA LEU A 151 -9.53 -4.04 1.11
C LEU A 151 -10.56 -5.12 0.74
N GLN A 152 -10.57 -5.57 -0.52
CA GLN A 152 -11.45 -6.66 -0.96
C GLN A 152 -11.08 -8.00 -0.31
N GLN A 153 -9.80 -8.32 -0.20
CA GLN A 153 -9.32 -9.54 0.46
C GLN A 153 -9.69 -9.57 1.95
N ALA A 154 -9.56 -8.43 2.63
CA ALA A 154 -9.96 -8.26 4.03
C ALA A 154 -11.48 -8.08 4.24
N LYS A 155 -12.28 -8.08 3.16
CA LYS A 155 -13.73 -7.79 3.18
C LYS A 155 -14.08 -6.43 3.80
N ARG A 156 -13.15 -5.46 3.72
CA ARG A 156 -13.29 -4.07 4.18
C ARG A 156 -13.69 -3.12 3.05
N THR A 157 -14.73 -3.50 2.31
CA THR A 157 -15.25 -2.69 1.19
C THR A 157 -15.97 -1.41 1.66
N ASP A 158 -16.28 -1.31 2.96
CA ASP A 158 -16.76 -0.09 3.63
C ASP A 158 -15.79 1.08 3.47
N LEU A 159 -14.48 0.79 3.37
CA LEU A 159 -13.43 1.79 3.17
C LEU A 159 -13.26 2.22 1.70
N ILE A 160 -14.10 1.74 0.78
CA ILE A 160 -14.10 2.12 -0.63
C ILE A 160 -15.33 2.98 -0.90
N GLY A 161 -15.12 4.27 -1.17
CA GLY A 161 -16.22 5.20 -1.28
C GLY A 161 -15.75 6.64 -1.44
N ASP A 162 -16.70 7.54 -1.68
CA ASP A 162 -16.42 8.97 -1.81
C ASP A 162 -16.72 9.73 -0.50
N GLY A 163 -16.96 8.99 0.60
CA GLY A 163 -17.23 9.54 1.93
C GLY A 163 -15.98 9.93 2.70
N CYS A 164 -16.15 10.70 3.78
CA CYS A 164 -15.05 11.14 4.64
C CYS A 164 -14.28 9.96 5.27
N ASP A 165 -14.97 8.87 5.61
CA ASP A 165 -14.38 7.68 6.23
C ASP A 165 -13.76 6.70 5.24
N SER A 166 -13.97 6.88 3.93
CA SER A 166 -13.49 5.95 2.90
C SER A 166 -12.00 6.11 2.61
N LEU A 167 -11.18 5.08 2.83
CA LEU A 167 -9.73 5.13 2.61
C LEU A 167 -9.36 5.49 1.15
N ILE A 168 -10.11 4.96 0.17
CA ILE A 168 -9.91 5.24 -1.26
C ILE A 168 -11.25 5.55 -1.96
N PRO A 169 -11.25 6.33 -3.06
CA PRO A 169 -12.46 6.65 -3.82
C PRO A 169 -13.11 5.41 -4.46
N SER A 170 -14.40 5.49 -4.76
CA SER A 170 -15.17 4.40 -5.40
C SER A 170 -14.60 4.02 -6.78
N ARG A 171 -14.14 5.03 -7.52
CA ARG A 171 -13.63 4.92 -8.88
C ARG A 171 -12.13 5.20 -8.91
N PRO A 172 -11.35 4.46 -9.73
CA PRO A 172 -9.93 4.72 -9.88
C PRO A 172 -9.69 6.13 -10.43
N PRO A 173 -8.71 6.89 -9.88
CA PRO A 173 -8.31 8.16 -10.45
C PRO A 173 -7.71 7.95 -11.85
N LYS A 174 -7.77 8.99 -12.70
CA LYS A 174 -7.26 8.93 -14.09
C LYS A 174 -5.79 8.50 -14.13
N GLU A 175 -4.98 9.00 -13.21
CA GLU A 175 -3.56 8.69 -13.09
C GLU A 175 -3.30 7.20 -12.84
N ALA A 176 -4.08 6.57 -11.95
CA ALA A 176 -4.00 5.13 -11.71
C ALA A 176 -4.28 4.32 -12.98
N LEU A 177 -5.33 4.72 -13.73
CA LEU A 177 -5.69 4.05 -14.99
C LEU A 177 -4.60 4.19 -16.06
N LEU A 178 -4.02 5.39 -16.19
CA LEU A 178 -2.94 5.65 -17.14
C LEU A 178 -1.70 4.80 -16.81
N ARG A 179 -1.32 4.74 -15.54
CA ARG A 179 -0.16 3.96 -15.10
C ARG A 179 -0.35 2.47 -15.30
N ARG A 180 -1.52 1.93 -14.92
CA ARG A 180 -1.86 0.52 -15.19
C ARG A 180 -1.83 0.19 -16.68
N ARG A 181 -2.21 1.13 -17.55
CA ARG A 181 -2.12 0.97 -19.01
C ARG A 181 -0.68 0.99 -19.50
N GLN A 182 0.18 1.84 -18.93
CA GLN A 182 1.62 1.87 -19.25
C GLN A 182 2.29 0.55 -18.82
N ASP A 183 2.10 0.11 -17.57
CA ASP A 183 2.64 -1.15 -17.07
C ASP A 183 2.22 -2.36 -17.93
N ALA A 184 0.98 -2.37 -18.41
CA ALA A 184 0.49 -3.42 -19.30
C ALA A 184 1.18 -3.41 -20.68
N LYS A 185 1.48 -2.23 -21.22
CA LYS A 185 2.24 -2.09 -22.48
C LYS A 185 3.68 -2.55 -22.29
N ASP A 186 4.30 -2.21 -21.18
CA ASP A 186 5.70 -2.55 -20.89
C ASP A 186 5.87 -4.06 -20.69
N ARG A 187 4.91 -4.72 -20.02
CA ARG A 187 4.92 -6.18 -19.83
C ARG A 187 4.64 -6.96 -21.11
N PHE A 188 3.89 -6.37 -22.04
CA PHE A 188 3.51 -7.01 -23.30
C PHE A 188 3.85 -6.09 -24.47
N PRO A 189 5.13 -6.00 -24.87
CA PRO A 189 5.59 -5.09 -25.94
C PRO A 189 5.12 -5.50 -27.36
N GLY A 190 4.07 -6.33 -27.48
CA GLY A 190 3.49 -6.73 -28.77
C GLY A 190 4.14 -7.96 -29.42
N ASN A 191 5.13 -8.60 -28.79
CA ASN A 191 5.84 -9.74 -29.38
C ASN A 191 5.05 -11.06 -29.42
N TYR A 192 3.84 -11.12 -28.83
CA TYR A 192 3.02 -12.34 -28.74
C TYR A 192 1.59 -12.14 -29.26
N VAL A 193 1.38 -11.26 -30.23
CA VAL A 193 0.20 -11.39 -31.08
C VAL A 193 0.58 -12.41 -32.15
N HIS A 194 0.04 -13.62 -32.06
CA HIS A 194 0.18 -14.62 -33.12
C HIS A 194 -0.23 -13.97 -34.45
N THR A 195 0.74 -13.72 -35.32
CA THR A 195 0.47 -13.53 -36.74
C THR A 195 -0.21 -14.81 -37.21
N ILE A 196 -1.48 -14.69 -37.61
CA ILE A 196 -2.16 -15.76 -38.32
C ILE A 196 -1.28 -16.08 -39.55
N PRO A 197 -0.74 -17.29 -39.70
CA PRO A 197 0.06 -17.62 -40.88
C PRO A 197 -0.91 -17.64 -42.07
N GLY A 198 -0.86 -16.62 -42.93
CA GLY A 198 -1.75 -16.61 -44.11
C GLY A 198 -1.97 -15.32 -44.88
N THR A 199 -1.41 -14.16 -44.48
CA THR A 199 -1.45 -12.96 -45.35
C THR A 199 -0.08 -12.30 -45.34
N GLY A 200 0.51 -12.22 -46.53
CA GLY A 200 1.92 -11.95 -46.77
C GLY A 200 2.44 -10.60 -46.25
N ALA A 201 3.77 -10.59 -46.12
CA ALA A 201 4.59 -9.45 -45.77
C ALA A 201 4.35 -8.24 -46.67
N GLY A 202 4.41 -7.05 -46.06
CA GLY A 202 4.71 -5.80 -46.78
C GLY A 202 3.55 -4.84 -46.95
N ALA A 203 3.20 -4.09 -45.91
CA ALA A 203 2.55 -2.78 -46.08
C ALA A 203 2.95 -1.84 -44.94
N LYS A 204 3.72 -0.80 -45.27
CA LYS A 204 3.96 0.34 -44.36
C LYS A 204 2.61 1.05 -44.12
N PRO A 205 2.30 1.52 -42.91
CA PRO A 205 1.05 2.22 -42.66
C PRO A 205 1.09 3.59 -43.33
N ASN A 206 0.26 3.79 -44.35
CA ASN A 206 0.05 5.09 -44.97
C ASN A 206 -0.87 5.91 -44.06
N ILE A 207 -0.32 6.98 -43.50
CA ILE A 207 -1.05 8.02 -42.77
C ILE A 207 -1.75 8.86 -43.83
N ASP A 208 -2.97 8.49 -44.21
CA ASP A 208 -4.01 9.42 -44.65
C ASP A 208 -5.21 8.65 -45.19
N ARG A 209 -6.32 8.67 -44.45
CA ARG A 209 -7.66 8.86 -45.03
C ARG A 209 -8.71 9.07 -43.94
N LYS A 210 -9.28 10.27 -43.98
CA LYS A 210 -10.46 10.74 -43.26
C LYS A 210 -11.68 9.84 -43.51
N LYS A 211 -12.49 9.72 -42.43
CA LYS A 211 -13.97 9.56 -42.35
C LYS A 211 -14.63 8.45 -43.18
N ALA A 212 -15.40 7.58 -42.52
CA ALA A 212 -16.87 7.71 -42.41
C ALA A 212 -17.48 6.57 -41.59
N ASN A 213 -18.49 6.91 -40.81
CA ASN A 213 -19.38 5.99 -40.10
C ASN A 213 -20.12 5.07 -41.08
N GLN A 214 -20.24 3.78 -40.75
CA GLN A 214 -21.49 3.05 -40.91
C GLN A 214 -21.55 1.88 -39.93
N LYS A 215 -22.56 1.92 -39.05
CA LYS A 215 -22.99 0.78 -38.25
C LYS A 215 -23.78 -0.13 -39.19
N GLU A 216 -23.34 -1.37 -39.37
CA GLU A 216 -24.19 -2.41 -39.91
C GLU A 216 -24.34 -3.59 -38.95
N SER A 217 -25.57 -4.06 -38.91
CA SER A 217 -26.23 -4.81 -37.86
C SER A 217 -25.86 -6.30 -37.84
N ARG A 218 -25.72 -6.84 -36.62
CA ARG A 218 -25.82 -8.27 -36.32
C ARG A 218 -27.11 -8.86 -36.90
N ARG A 219 -26.99 -9.78 -37.86
CA ARG A 219 -27.84 -10.98 -38.05
C ARG A 219 -27.51 -11.67 -39.38
N GLN A 220 -26.81 -12.81 -39.35
CA GLN A 220 -27.12 -13.98 -40.18
C GLN A 220 -26.63 -15.26 -39.46
N PRO A 221 -27.37 -16.38 -39.57
CA PRO A 221 -27.24 -17.55 -38.69
C PRO A 221 -26.04 -18.44 -39.05
N GLY A 222 -25.32 -18.91 -38.04
CA GLY A 222 -24.17 -19.81 -38.21
C GLY A 222 -24.58 -21.19 -38.73
N LYS A 223 -23.91 -21.66 -39.79
CA LYS A 223 -24.03 -23.02 -40.30
C LYS A 223 -23.24 -23.95 -39.38
N GLY A 224 -23.94 -24.71 -38.53
CA GLY A 224 -23.35 -25.69 -37.62
C GLY A 224 -22.65 -26.82 -38.39
N TYR A 225 -21.43 -27.17 -37.96
CA TYR A 225 -20.69 -28.33 -38.45
C TYR A 225 -21.23 -29.61 -37.79
N ARG A 226 -21.60 -30.61 -38.60
CA ARG A 226 -22.06 -31.93 -38.15
C ARG A 226 -21.13 -32.99 -38.74
N PRO A 227 -20.23 -33.61 -37.96
CA PRO A 227 -19.42 -34.70 -38.45
C PRO A 227 -20.20 -36.02 -38.34
N GLY A 228 -20.08 -36.86 -39.36
CA GLY A 228 -20.54 -38.24 -39.30
C GLY A 228 -20.18 -39.02 -40.56
N ARG A 229 -19.21 -39.93 -40.45
CA ARG A 229 -19.41 -41.38 -40.46
C ARG A 229 -18.13 -42.09 -40.02
#